data_AF-A0A6H1LH80-F1
#
_entry.id   AF-A0A6H1LH80-F1
#
_cell.length_a   1.000
_cell.length_b   1.000
_cell.length_c   1.000
_cell.angle_alpha   90.00
_cell.angle_beta   90.00
_cell.angle_gamma   90.00
#
_symmetry.space_group_name_H-M   'P 1'
#
loop_
_entity.id
_entity.type
_entity.pdbx_description
1 polymer ?
#
loop_
_entity_poly.entity_id
_entity_poly.type
_entity_poly.pdbx_seq_one_letter_code
_entity_poly.pdbx_strand_id
1 'polypeptide(L)'
;MNPADTGQTPIGAMAREALLDLMRPVDEAVREWPRKTGHAAHNQVLDAVRACGLSYQSWNEGIWAEVSRTAGPARLHIAALGHLLGGHHHLHHTAGINQLRRLADLVFGSGATEPALHEVEPDAEFLADLPHLREWQVGNAVLDALLSAGSPRLEDLTDTLVRQLVAEYDKVAGLRSPRRGLIKLSRVLAGKGIIPAPLHNNEDRAGPRSDMLSTVPPEWAEWASSARRVACFWWRPSASPCWIRPHRPLRRIEASARQFAAARQQPSTSKSRALT
;
A
#
# COMPACT_ATOMS: atom_id res chain seq x y z
N MET A 1 -39.47 63.26 -12.49
CA MET A 1 -39.09 62.49 -13.70
C MET A 1 -37.75 61.85 -13.36
N ASN A 2 -37.77 60.60 -12.86
CA ASN A 2 -36.57 59.88 -12.42
C ASN A 2 -36.14 58.95 -13.55
N PRO A 3 -34.93 59.07 -14.11
CA PRO A 3 -34.32 58.01 -14.88
C PRO A 3 -33.68 57.04 -13.88
N ALA A 4 -34.48 56.14 -13.33
CA ALA A 4 -33.96 54.97 -12.65
C ALA A 4 -33.84 53.84 -13.68
N ASP A 5 -32.87 52.97 -13.41
CA ASP A 5 -32.70 51.64 -14.01
C ASP A 5 -31.83 51.54 -15.27
N THR A 6 -30.60 52.05 -15.17
CA THR A 6 -29.48 51.55 -15.97
C THR A 6 -29.11 50.14 -15.51
N GLY A 7 -29.66 49.15 -16.21
CA GLY A 7 -28.92 47.99 -16.71
C GLY A 7 -27.95 47.33 -15.74
N GLN A 8 -28.46 46.65 -14.73
CA GLN A 8 -27.68 45.63 -14.03
C GLN A 8 -27.49 44.44 -14.99
N THR A 9 -26.25 44.30 -15.47
CA THR A 9 -25.82 43.47 -16.61
C THR A 9 -26.18 41.98 -16.48
N PRO A 10 -26.79 41.35 -17.51
CA PRO A 10 -27.06 39.90 -17.57
C PRO A 10 -25.79 39.03 -17.46
N ILE A 11 -24.62 39.62 -17.74
CA ILE A 11 -23.30 38.98 -17.62
C ILE A 11 -22.99 38.54 -16.18
N GLY A 12 -23.42 39.32 -15.18
CA GLY A 12 -23.19 38.98 -13.76
C GLY A 12 -24.05 37.81 -13.29
N ALA A 13 -25.27 37.68 -13.81
CA ALA A 13 -26.17 36.57 -13.52
C ALA A 13 -25.66 35.26 -14.16
N MET A 14 -25.26 35.31 -15.43
CA MET A 14 -24.68 34.15 -16.14
C MET A 14 -23.39 33.65 -15.49
N ALA A 15 -22.50 34.56 -15.05
CA ALA A 15 -21.28 34.17 -14.35
C ALA A 15 -21.56 33.52 -12.98
N ARG A 16 -22.62 33.96 -12.30
CA ARG A 16 -23.05 33.37 -11.03
C ARG A 16 -23.66 31.98 -11.21
N GLU A 17 -24.52 31.80 -12.21
CA GLU A 17 -25.11 30.49 -12.53
C GLU A 17 -24.03 29.47 -12.93
N ALA A 18 -23.09 29.86 -13.81
CA ALA A 18 -21.98 29.00 -14.20
C ALA A 18 -21.11 28.58 -13.00
N LEU A 19 -20.91 29.48 -12.02
CA LEU A 19 -20.18 29.15 -10.80
C LEU A 19 -20.95 28.18 -9.90
N LEU A 20 -22.26 28.36 -9.77
CA LEU A 20 -23.11 27.44 -8.99
C LEU A 20 -23.11 26.04 -9.62
N ASP A 21 -23.22 25.95 -10.94
CA ASP A 21 -23.16 24.68 -11.65
C ASP A 21 -21.80 24.00 -11.51
N LEU A 22 -20.71 24.78 -11.55
CA LEU A 22 -19.37 24.28 -11.30
C LEU A 22 -19.23 23.72 -9.87
N MET A 23 -19.76 24.42 -8.86
CA MET A 23 -19.60 24.05 -7.45
C MET A 23 -20.59 22.98 -6.97
N ARG A 24 -21.67 22.72 -7.71
CA ARG A 24 -22.69 21.72 -7.33
C ARG A 24 -22.11 20.33 -6.97
N PRO A 25 -21.16 19.74 -7.72
CA PRO A 25 -20.57 18.45 -7.34
C PRO A 25 -19.79 18.52 -6.02
N VAL A 26 -19.20 19.68 -5.71
CA VAL A 26 -18.53 19.91 -4.41
C VAL A 26 -19.58 19.94 -3.31
N ASP A 27 -20.68 20.67 -3.50
CA ASP A 27 -21.78 20.74 -2.53
C ASP A 27 -22.42 19.37 -2.25
N GLU A 28 -22.55 18.54 -3.28
CA GLU A 28 -23.04 17.16 -3.16
C GLU A 28 -22.07 16.31 -2.34
N ALA A 29 -20.76 16.37 -2.63
CA ALA A 29 -19.75 15.59 -1.93
C ALA A 29 -19.61 15.98 -0.44
N VAL A 30 -19.69 17.27 -0.11
CA VAL A 30 -19.53 17.73 1.29
C VAL A 30 -20.78 17.58 2.15
N ARG A 31 -21.93 17.18 1.58
CA ARG A 31 -23.22 17.12 2.28
C ARG A 31 -23.20 16.17 3.48
N GLU A 32 -22.50 15.05 3.34
CA GLU A 32 -22.38 14.02 4.38
C GLU A 32 -21.32 14.37 5.44
N TRP A 33 -20.58 15.47 5.26
CA TRP A 33 -19.52 15.88 6.17
C TRP A 33 -20.02 16.84 7.25
N PRO A 34 -19.33 16.95 8.40
CA PRO A 34 -19.66 17.96 9.40
C PRO A 34 -19.68 19.36 8.78
N ARG A 35 -20.80 20.08 8.97
CA ARG A 35 -21.08 21.36 8.30
C ARG A 35 -19.92 22.36 8.30
N LYS A 36 -19.20 22.48 9.43
CA LYS A 36 -18.06 23.40 9.57
C LYS A 36 -16.91 23.03 8.64
N THR A 37 -16.55 21.75 8.55
CA THR A 37 -15.42 21.29 7.72
C THR A 37 -15.81 21.18 6.25
N GLY A 38 -17.03 20.75 5.95
CA GLY A 38 -17.58 20.77 4.59
C GLY A 38 -17.58 22.17 3.99
N HIS A 39 -18.06 23.17 4.74
CA HIS A 39 -18.04 24.56 4.28
C HIS A 39 -16.62 25.11 4.09
N ALA A 40 -15.69 24.78 5.00
CA ALA A 40 -14.28 25.16 4.86
C ALA A 40 -13.65 24.54 3.59
N ALA A 41 -13.92 23.27 3.31
CA ALA A 41 -13.42 22.59 2.11
C ALA A 41 -14.00 23.20 0.82
N HIS A 42 -15.31 23.46 0.79
CA HIS A 42 -15.97 24.15 -0.32
C HIS A 42 -15.30 25.50 -0.62
N ASN A 43 -15.15 26.36 0.40
CA ASN A 43 -14.58 27.68 0.23
C ASN A 43 -13.13 27.62 -0.24
N GLN A 44 -12.36 26.66 0.27
CA GLN A 44 -10.98 26.46 -0.15
C GLN A 44 -10.87 26.05 -1.64
N VAL A 45 -11.77 25.17 -2.13
CA VAL A 45 -11.82 24.84 -3.57
C VAL A 45 -12.20 26.07 -4.38
N LEU A 46 -13.21 26.83 -3.94
CA LEU A 46 -13.63 28.06 -4.63
C LEU A 46 -12.50 29.09 -4.71
N ASP A 47 -11.77 29.31 -3.61
CA ASP A 47 -10.66 30.24 -3.56
C ASP A 47 -9.49 29.76 -4.43
N ALA A 48 -9.21 28.46 -4.46
CA ALA A 48 -8.20 27.89 -5.35
C ALA A 48 -8.62 27.96 -6.84
N VAL A 49 -9.90 27.78 -7.18
CA VAL A 49 -10.41 28.00 -8.55
C VAL A 49 -10.20 29.46 -8.98
N ARG A 50 -10.47 30.41 -8.08
CA ARG A 50 -10.21 31.84 -8.33
C ARG A 50 -8.72 32.14 -8.49
N ALA A 51 -7.87 31.55 -7.65
CA ALA A 51 -6.43 31.79 -7.67
C ALA A 51 -5.74 31.16 -8.90
N CYS A 52 -6.13 29.94 -9.28
CA CYS A 52 -5.56 29.24 -10.43
C CYS A 52 -6.16 29.66 -11.77
N GLY A 53 -7.35 30.26 -11.78
CA GLY A 53 -8.08 30.62 -13.00
C GLY A 53 -8.55 29.40 -13.81
N LEU A 54 -8.58 28.22 -13.19
CA LEU A 54 -8.95 26.94 -13.81
C LEU A 54 -10.05 26.28 -13.00
N SER A 55 -10.98 25.60 -13.67
CA SER A 55 -11.95 24.73 -13.01
C SER A 55 -11.23 23.57 -12.32
N TYR A 56 -11.73 23.16 -11.15
CA TYR A 56 -11.14 22.04 -10.41
C TYR A 56 -11.19 20.71 -11.19
N GLN A 57 -12.13 20.59 -12.13
CA GLN A 57 -12.25 19.46 -13.06
C GLN A 57 -11.02 19.31 -13.97
N SER A 58 -10.30 20.41 -14.22
CA SER A 58 -9.09 20.42 -15.05
C SER A 58 -7.81 20.24 -14.22
N TRP A 59 -7.91 20.16 -12.90
CA TRP A 59 -6.74 20.03 -12.03
C TRP A 59 -6.18 18.62 -12.09
N ASN A 60 -4.87 18.53 -12.30
CA ASN A 60 -4.14 17.28 -12.13
C ASN A 60 -3.87 16.99 -10.64
N GLU A 61 -3.35 15.79 -10.35
CA GLU A 61 -3.06 15.35 -8.98
C GLU A 61 -2.11 16.31 -8.23
N GLY A 62 -1.13 16.90 -8.94
CA GLY A 62 -0.18 17.84 -8.34
C GLY A 62 -0.85 19.12 -7.81
N ILE A 63 -1.81 19.68 -8.56
CA ILE A 63 -2.58 20.85 -8.13
C ILE A 63 -3.45 20.47 -6.92
N TRP A 64 -4.16 19.34 -6.97
CA TRP A 64 -4.95 18.86 -5.83
C TRP A 64 -4.09 18.66 -4.58
N ALA A 65 -2.89 18.11 -4.74
CA ALA A 65 -1.97 17.89 -3.63
C ALA A 65 -1.52 19.22 -3.01
N GLU A 66 -1.22 20.22 -3.82
CA GLU A 66 -0.81 21.53 -3.33
C GLU A 66 -1.93 22.27 -2.59
N VAL A 67 -3.14 22.27 -3.16
CA VAL A 67 -4.31 22.86 -2.50
C VAL A 67 -4.59 22.11 -1.20
N SER A 68 -4.48 20.78 -1.16
CA SER A 68 -4.64 19.99 0.06
C SER A 68 -3.60 20.36 1.12
N ARG A 69 -2.31 20.47 0.75
CA ARG A 69 -1.22 20.81 1.69
C ARG A 69 -1.40 22.19 2.32
N THR A 70 -1.92 23.16 1.58
CA THR A 70 -2.08 24.56 2.03
C THR A 70 -3.42 24.83 2.71
N ALA A 71 -4.39 23.91 2.64
CA ALA A 71 -5.74 24.06 3.21
C ALA A 71 -5.83 23.99 4.75
N GLY A 72 -4.71 23.88 5.46
CA GLY A 72 -4.67 23.84 6.93
C GLY A 72 -5.61 22.75 7.50
N PRO A 73 -6.58 23.09 8.37
CA PRO A 73 -7.52 22.12 8.94
C PRO A 73 -8.39 21.37 7.92
N ALA A 74 -8.60 21.92 6.72
CA ALA A 74 -9.41 21.31 5.67
C ALA A 74 -8.60 20.33 4.78
N ARG A 75 -7.31 20.14 5.04
CA ARG A 75 -6.39 19.30 4.24
C ARG A 75 -6.95 17.94 3.83
N LEU A 76 -7.49 17.18 4.78
CA LEU A 76 -8.07 15.85 4.50
C LEU A 76 -9.31 15.91 3.62
N HIS A 77 -10.15 16.93 3.81
CA HIS A 77 -11.38 17.11 3.05
C HIS A 77 -11.07 17.49 1.61
N ILE A 78 -10.04 18.32 1.38
CA ILE A 78 -9.57 18.63 0.02
C ILE A 78 -9.01 17.40 -0.67
N ALA A 79 -8.24 16.57 0.03
CA ALA A 79 -7.80 15.31 -0.55
C ALA A 79 -8.98 14.39 -0.88
N ALA A 80 -9.96 14.27 0.02
CA ALA A 80 -11.17 13.49 -0.26
C ALA A 80 -11.91 14.01 -1.51
N LEU A 81 -12.04 15.32 -1.69
CA LEU A 81 -12.59 15.91 -2.92
C LEU A 81 -11.75 15.57 -4.16
N GLY A 82 -10.43 15.56 -4.06
CA GLY A 82 -9.56 15.17 -5.17
C GLY A 82 -9.71 13.69 -5.56
N HIS A 83 -9.99 12.80 -4.60
CA HIS A 83 -10.38 11.41 -4.89
C HIS A 83 -11.76 11.34 -5.56
N LEU A 84 -12.77 12.01 -4.98
CA LEU A 84 -14.17 11.91 -5.40
C LEU A 84 -14.46 12.58 -6.75
N LEU A 85 -13.90 13.78 -6.97
CA LEU A 85 -14.19 14.63 -8.12
C LEU A 85 -13.07 14.60 -9.17
N GLY A 86 -11.82 14.43 -8.72
CA GLY A 86 -10.66 14.41 -9.60
C GLY A 86 -10.26 13.02 -10.08
N GLY A 87 -10.74 11.95 -9.42
CA GLY A 87 -10.30 10.57 -9.71
C GLY A 87 -8.84 10.30 -9.35
N HIS A 88 -8.23 11.14 -8.50
CA HIS A 88 -6.81 11.04 -8.15
C HIS A 88 -6.62 10.09 -6.97
N HIS A 89 -6.63 8.78 -7.25
CA HIS A 89 -6.60 7.73 -6.22
C HIS A 89 -5.29 7.62 -5.43
N HIS A 90 -4.20 8.24 -5.89
CA HIS A 90 -2.90 8.28 -5.21
C HIS A 90 -2.64 9.61 -4.48
N LEU A 91 -3.64 10.49 -4.43
CA LEU A 91 -3.49 11.84 -3.91
C LEU A 91 -3.04 11.85 -2.43
N HIS A 92 -3.41 10.87 -1.63
CA HIS A 92 -2.93 10.75 -0.25
C HIS A 92 -1.41 10.55 -0.14
N HIS A 93 -0.77 9.93 -1.13
CA HIS A 93 0.70 9.84 -1.19
C HIS A 93 1.29 11.20 -1.55
N THR A 94 0.84 11.79 -2.66
CA THR A 94 1.38 13.06 -3.19
C THR A 94 1.15 14.23 -2.24
N ALA A 95 0.01 14.24 -1.55
CA ALA A 95 -0.32 15.23 -0.52
C ALA A 95 0.30 14.90 0.86
N GLY A 96 0.93 13.73 1.06
CA GLY A 96 1.58 13.33 2.31
C GLY A 96 0.62 13.08 3.48
N ILE A 97 -0.54 12.49 3.21
CA ILE A 97 -1.59 12.21 4.20
C ILE A 97 -1.32 10.88 4.88
N ASN A 98 -1.20 10.91 6.20
CA ASN A 98 -0.97 9.73 7.03
C ASN A 98 -2.23 9.24 7.77
N GLN A 99 -3.31 10.03 7.78
CA GLN A 99 -4.56 9.71 8.47
C GLN A 99 -5.50 8.94 7.54
N LEU A 100 -5.03 7.80 7.02
CA LEU A 100 -5.71 7.05 5.95
C LEU A 100 -7.12 6.60 6.33
N ARG A 101 -7.34 6.21 7.59
CA ARG A 101 -8.69 5.82 8.07
C ARG A 101 -9.69 6.98 7.94
N ARG A 102 -9.32 8.15 8.45
CA ARG A 102 -10.16 9.35 8.37
C ARG A 102 -10.39 9.80 6.93
N LEU A 103 -9.39 9.63 6.06
CA LEU A 103 -9.55 9.93 4.64
C LEU A 103 -10.51 8.94 3.97
N ALA A 104 -10.36 7.65 4.25
CA ALA A 104 -11.25 6.61 3.73
C ALA A 104 -12.70 6.82 4.18
N ASP A 105 -12.94 7.23 5.43
CA ASP A 105 -14.28 7.59 5.91
C ASP A 105 -14.89 8.77 5.13
N LEU A 106 -14.06 9.74 4.71
CA LEU A 106 -14.52 10.89 3.92
C LEU A 106 -14.80 10.51 2.46
N VAL A 107 -14.08 9.54 1.90
CA VAL A 107 -14.20 9.13 0.49
C VAL A 107 -15.27 8.05 0.30
N PHE A 108 -15.30 7.03 1.15
CA PHE A 108 -16.20 5.87 1.02
C PHE A 108 -17.41 5.95 1.94
N GLY A 109 -17.41 6.88 2.90
CA GLY A 109 -18.39 6.94 3.98
C GLY A 109 -17.91 6.25 5.25
N SER A 110 -18.41 6.72 6.39
CA SER A 110 -18.01 6.24 7.71
C SER A 110 -18.21 4.73 7.84
N GLY A 111 -17.14 4.01 8.18
CA GLY A 111 -17.19 2.57 8.43
C GLY A 111 -17.32 1.70 7.17
N ALA A 112 -17.27 2.29 5.97
CA ALA A 112 -17.36 1.52 4.72
C ALA A 112 -16.20 0.53 4.54
N THR A 113 -15.02 0.84 5.11
CA THR A 113 -13.82 -0.01 5.03
C THR A 113 -13.75 -1.09 6.10
N GLU A 114 -14.67 -1.10 7.07
CA GLU A 114 -14.57 -1.96 8.25
C GLU A 114 -14.73 -3.44 7.91
N PRO A 115 -15.63 -3.85 6.99
CA PRO A 115 -15.69 -5.23 6.51
C PRO A 115 -14.33 -5.70 5.95
N ALA A 116 -13.71 -4.89 5.08
CA ALA A 116 -12.41 -5.22 4.48
C ALA A 116 -11.30 -5.37 5.53
N LEU A 117 -11.28 -4.48 6.53
CA LEU A 117 -10.30 -4.54 7.61
C LEU A 117 -10.51 -5.76 8.51
N HIS A 118 -11.76 -6.06 8.87
CA HIS A 118 -12.12 -7.23 9.67
C HIS A 118 -11.83 -8.54 8.92
N GLU A 119 -12.01 -8.58 7.60
CA GLU A 119 -11.70 -9.76 6.79
C GLU A 119 -10.20 -10.07 6.70
N VAL A 120 -9.35 -9.03 6.77
CA VAL A 120 -7.88 -9.19 6.76
C VAL A 120 -7.35 -9.53 8.15
N GLU A 121 -8.11 -9.24 9.20
CA GLU A 121 -7.68 -9.42 10.58
C GLU A 121 -7.37 -10.89 10.91
N PRO A 122 -8.26 -11.89 10.76
CA PRO A 122 -7.97 -13.29 11.13
C PRO A 122 -6.71 -13.86 10.49
N ASP A 123 -6.49 -13.58 9.21
CA ASP A 123 -5.32 -14.08 8.47
C ASP A 123 -4.03 -13.33 8.84
N ALA A 124 -4.15 -12.10 9.35
CA ALA A 124 -3.02 -11.35 9.87
C ALA A 124 -2.56 -11.83 11.26
N GLU A 125 -3.42 -12.50 12.06
CA GLU A 125 -3.04 -13.09 13.37
C GLU A 125 -1.88 -14.07 13.22
N PHE A 126 -1.88 -14.80 12.12
CA PHE A 126 -0.86 -15.78 11.79
C PHE A 126 0.47 -15.15 11.30
N LEU A 127 0.47 -13.86 10.94
CA LEU A 127 1.55 -13.23 10.19
C LEU A 127 2.36 -12.18 10.99
N ALA A 128 2.10 -11.98 12.28
CA ALA A 128 2.85 -11.02 13.11
C ALA A 128 2.98 -11.45 14.57
N ASP A 129 4.20 -11.38 15.11
CA ASP A 129 4.48 -11.69 16.53
C ASP A 129 4.06 -10.58 17.52
N LEU A 130 3.65 -9.39 17.03
CA LEU A 130 3.30 -8.22 17.86
C LEU A 130 1.96 -7.57 17.43
N PRO A 131 0.93 -7.54 18.30
CA PRO A 131 -0.42 -7.05 17.97
C PRO A 131 -0.50 -5.58 17.53
N HIS A 132 0.18 -4.67 18.23
CA HIS A 132 0.13 -3.23 17.96
C HIS A 132 0.80 -2.82 16.64
N LEU A 133 1.84 -3.55 16.21
CA LEU A 133 2.46 -3.33 14.90
C LEU A 133 1.56 -3.82 13.76
N ARG A 134 0.68 -4.79 14.03
CA ARG A 134 -0.19 -5.43 13.04
C ARG A 134 -1.34 -4.53 12.62
N GLU A 135 -2.08 -3.96 13.58
CA GLU A 135 -3.18 -3.04 13.32
C GLU A 135 -2.70 -1.85 12.48
N TRP A 136 -1.55 -1.27 12.85
CA TRP A 136 -1.02 -0.11 12.15
C TRP A 136 -0.41 -0.43 10.78
N GLN A 137 0.37 -1.52 10.64
CA GLN A 137 1.02 -1.84 9.36
C GLN A 137 0.07 -2.44 8.33
N VAL A 138 -0.74 -3.42 8.74
CA VAL A 138 -1.66 -4.12 7.83
C VAL A 138 -2.89 -3.26 7.59
N GLY A 139 -3.45 -2.64 8.62
CA GLY A 139 -4.60 -1.75 8.48
C GLY A 139 -4.32 -0.58 7.56
N ASN A 140 -3.18 0.11 7.71
CA ASN A 140 -2.83 1.19 6.79
C ASN A 140 -2.56 0.69 5.36
N ALA A 141 -1.95 -0.49 5.19
CA ALA A 141 -1.73 -1.05 3.85
C ALA A 141 -3.05 -1.45 3.16
N VAL A 142 -4.03 -1.95 3.92
CA VAL A 142 -5.39 -2.21 3.42
C VAL A 142 -6.04 -0.90 2.99
N LEU A 143 -6.08 0.11 3.87
CA LEU A 143 -6.68 1.41 3.56
C LEU A 143 -5.99 2.09 2.37
N ASP A 144 -4.68 1.98 2.28
CA ASP A 144 -3.89 2.46 1.15
C ASP A 144 -4.30 1.80 -0.17
N ALA A 145 -4.43 0.47 -0.18
CA ALA A 145 -4.87 -0.28 -1.35
C ALA A 145 -6.31 0.06 -1.75
N LEU A 146 -7.23 0.16 -0.78
CA LEU A 146 -8.63 0.52 -1.02
C LEU A 146 -8.76 1.94 -1.58
N LEU A 147 -8.06 2.92 -1.00
CA LEU A 147 -8.02 4.30 -1.49
C LEU A 147 -7.46 4.37 -2.92
N SER A 148 -6.40 3.62 -3.20
CA SER A 148 -5.76 3.54 -4.52
C SER A 148 -6.61 2.83 -5.56
N ALA A 149 -7.45 1.87 -5.13
CA ALA A 149 -8.43 1.22 -5.99
C ALA A 149 -9.69 2.07 -6.22
N GLY A 150 -9.92 3.08 -5.38
CA GLY A 150 -11.17 3.84 -5.38
C GLY A 150 -12.38 3.02 -4.92
N SER A 151 -12.17 1.93 -4.17
CA SER A 151 -13.25 1.08 -3.67
C SER A 151 -13.04 0.69 -2.21
N PRO A 152 -14.10 0.61 -1.38
CA PRO A 152 -14.00 0.10 -0.01
C PRO A 152 -13.95 -1.43 0.08
N ARG A 153 -14.05 -2.16 -1.06
CA ARG A 153 -14.15 -3.62 -1.11
C ARG A 153 -12.82 -4.27 -1.46
N LEU A 154 -12.53 -5.41 -0.82
CA LEU A 154 -11.31 -6.17 -1.12
C LEU A 154 -11.35 -6.83 -2.49
N GLU A 155 -12.55 -7.20 -2.96
CA GLU A 155 -12.77 -7.89 -4.23
C GLU A 155 -12.41 -7.05 -5.45
N ASP A 156 -12.41 -5.71 -5.28
CA ASP A 156 -12.06 -4.77 -6.34
C ASP A 156 -10.54 -4.55 -6.43
N LEU A 157 -9.76 -5.14 -5.52
CA LEU A 157 -8.30 -5.08 -5.57
C LEU A 157 -7.76 -6.02 -6.65
N THR A 158 -6.84 -5.52 -7.47
CA THR A 158 -6.22 -6.29 -8.55
C THR A 158 -4.75 -6.62 -8.24
N ASP A 159 -4.24 -7.71 -8.80
CA ASP A 159 -2.81 -8.08 -8.70
C ASP A 159 -1.90 -6.95 -9.19
N THR A 160 -2.26 -6.34 -10.32
CA THR A 160 -1.53 -5.21 -10.90
C THR A 160 -1.41 -4.03 -9.93
N LEU A 161 -2.52 -3.64 -9.28
CA LEU A 161 -2.52 -2.52 -8.34
C LEU A 161 -1.62 -2.81 -7.13
N VAL A 162 -1.74 -3.99 -6.53
CA VAL A 162 -0.94 -4.34 -5.35
C VAL A 162 0.56 -4.39 -5.69
N ARG A 163 0.92 -4.88 -6.89
CA ARG A 163 2.31 -4.86 -7.39
C ARG A 163 2.81 -3.42 -7.60
N GLN A 164 1.99 -2.55 -8.19
CA GLN A 164 2.33 -1.15 -8.40
C GLN A 164 2.63 -0.46 -7.07
N LEU A 165 1.76 -0.62 -6.07
CA LEU A 165 1.96 -0.04 -4.75
C LEU A 165 3.25 -0.55 -4.08
N VAL A 166 3.53 -1.86 -4.16
CA VAL A 166 4.80 -2.41 -3.63
C VAL A 166 6.02 -1.79 -4.33
N ALA A 167 5.99 -1.66 -5.66
CA ALA A 167 7.07 -1.07 -6.44
C ALA A 167 7.27 0.43 -6.13
N GLU A 168 6.21 1.16 -5.82
CA GLU A 168 6.28 2.56 -5.39
C GLU A 168 6.99 2.70 -4.04
N TYR A 169 6.62 1.88 -3.06
CA TYR A 169 7.28 1.89 -1.76
C TYR A 169 8.75 1.47 -1.82
N ASP A 170 9.15 0.66 -2.80
CA ASP A 170 10.56 0.29 -3.01
C ASP A 170 11.42 1.48 -3.50
N LYS A 171 10.81 2.51 -4.12
CA LYS A 171 11.52 3.73 -4.54
C LYS A 171 11.78 4.69 -3.38
N VAL A 172 11.02 4.59 -2.28
CA VAL A 172 11.09 5.55 -1.17
C VAL A 172 11.88 4.95 0.01
N ALA A 173 13.06 5.51 0.26
CA ALA A 173 13.89 5.11 1.38
C ALA A 173 13.15 5.28 2.73
N GLY A 174 13.08 4.21 3.53
CA GLY A 174 12.48 4.24 4.88
C GLY A 174 11.05 3.71 4.98
N LEU A 175 10.31 3.53 3.88
CA LEU A 175 8.94 3.01 3.89
C LEU A 175 8.85 1.48 3.81
N ARG A 176 9.69 0.78 4.59
CA ARG A 176 9.68 -0.69 4.63
C ARG A 176 8.43 -1.27 5.29
N SER A 177 7.78 -0.50 6.17
CA SER A 177 6.62 -0.95 6.95
C SER A 177 5.35 -1.06 6.10
N PRO A 178 4.92 -0.03 5.32
CA PRO A 178 3.78 -0.15 4.40
C PRO A 178 3.96 -1.26 3.37
N ARG A 179 5.16 -1.38 2.78
CA ARG A 179 5.50 -2.47 1.87
C ARG A 179 5.28 -3.85 2.48
N ARG A 180 5.74 -4.08 3.72
CA ARG A 180 5.52 -5.34 4.43
C ARG A 180 4.02 -5.60 4.67
N GLY A 181 3.24 -4.55 4.95
CA GLY A 181 1.80 -4.62 5.04
C GLY A 181 1.17 -5.11 3.74
N LEU A 182 1.56 -4.54 2.59
CA LEU A 182 1.08 -4.96 1.27
C LEU A 182 1.45 -6.41 0.91
N ILE A 183 2.68 -6.84 1.24
CA ILE A 183 3.07 -8.24 1.05
C ILE A 183 2.20 -9.17 1.89
N LYS A 184 1.83 -8.79 3.12
CA LYS A 184 0.89 -9.58 3.93
C LYS A 184 -0.52 -9.55 3.34
N LEU A 185 -1.01 -8.38 2.92
CA LEU A 185 -2.30 -8.24 2.25
C LEU A 185 -2.40 -9.14 1.02
N SER A 186 -1.37 -9.18 0.18
CA SER A 186 -1.36 -10.04 -1.01
C SER A 186 -1.56 -11.53 -0.69
N ARG A 187 -1.11 -12.00 0.48
CA ARG A 187 -1.34 -13.38 0.91
C ARG A 187 -2.80 -13.64 1.25
N VAL A 188 -3.44 -12.69 1.93
CA VAL A 188 -4.87 -12.75 2.24
C VAL A 188 -5.67 -12.75 0.94
N LEU A 189 -5.36 -11.83 0.03
CA LEU A 189 -6.02 -11.75 -1.29
C LEU A 189 -5.85 -13.03 -2.11
N ALA A 190 -4.66 -13.64 -2.10
CA ALA A 190 -4.41 -14.90 -2.78
C ALA A 190 -5.14 -16.08 -2.13
N GLY A 191 -5.20 -16.12 -0.79
CA GLY A 191 -5.97 -17.11 -0.04
C GLY A 191 -7.47 -17.05 -0.34
N LYS A 192 -7.99 -15.85 -0.61
CA LYS A 192 -9.37 -15.59 -1.03
C LYS A 192 -9.59 -15.77 -2.54
N GLY A 193 -8.55 -16.02 -3.33
CA GLY A 193 -8.64 -16.14 -4.79
C GLY A 193 -8.91 -14.82 -5.52
N ILE A 194 -8.73 -13.67 -4.87
CA ILE A 194 -8.88 -12.34 -5.46
C ILE A 194 -7.70 -12.03 -6.40
N ILE A 195 -6.49 -12.43 -6.01
CA ILE A 195 -5.29 -12.38 -6.86
C ILE A 195 -4.75 -13.80 -7.10
N PRO A 196 -4.06 -14.08 -8.22
CA PRO A 196 -3.68 -15.44 -8.59
C PRO A 196 -2.60 -16.04 -7.68
N ALA A 197 -1.71 -15.21 -7.13
CA ALA A 197 -0.62 -15.64 -6.26
C ALA A 197 -0.21 -14.53 -5.29
N PRO A 198 0.29 -14.88 -4.08
CA PRO A 198 0.81 -13.89 -3.15
C PRO A 198 2.11 -13.25 -3.66
N LEU A 199 2.35 -12.01 -3.26
CA LEU A 199 3.62 -11.35 -3.50
C LEU A 199 4.69 -11.81 -2.50
N HIS A 200 5.93 -11.88 -2.97
CA HIS A 200 7.09 -12.25 -2.14
C HIS A 200 8.03 -11.06 -1.94
N ASN A 201 8.69 -11.02 -0.77
CA ASN A 201 9.67 -9.98 -0.45
C ASN A 201 10.84 -9.88 -1.45
N ASN A 202 11.08 -10.95 -2.21
CA ASN A 202 12.26 -11.13 -3.05
C ASN A 202 11.91 -11.30 -4.54
N GLU A 203 10.71 -10.92 -5.01
CA GLU A 203 10.36 -11.11 -6.44
C GLU A 203 11.35 -10.39 -7.37
N ASP A 204 11.79 -9.18 -6.99
CA ASP A 204 12.79 -8.41 -7.75
C ASP A 204 14.23 -8.67 -7.31
N ARG A 205 14.43 -9.46 -6.24
CA ARG A 205 15.78 -9.86 -5.85
C ARG A 205 16.16 -11.03 -6.72
N ALA A 206 16.94 -10.74 -7.75
CA ALA A 206 17.69 -11.75 -8.48
C ALA A 206 18.25 -12.76 -7.47
N GLY A 207 18.00 -14.05 -7.72
CA GLY A 207 18.56 -15.12 -6.91
C GLY A 207 20.09 -15.02 -6.83
N PRO A 208 20.74 -15.89 -6.05
CA PRO A 208 22.20 -15.94 -6.01
C PRO A 208 22.73 -15.92 -7.45
N ARG A 209 23.59 -14.95 -7.75
CA ARG A 209 24.15 -14.80 -9.10
C ARG A 209 24.79 -16.14 -9.51
N SER A 210 24.72 -16.50 -10.79
CA SER A 210 25.17 -17.80 -11.29
C SER A 210 26.65 -18.07 -10.99
N ASP A 211 27.47 -17.01 -10.91
CA ASP A 211 28.87 -17.03 -10.47
C ASP A 211 29.01 -17.48 -9.00
N MET A 212 28.12 -17.05 -8.09
CA MET A 212 28.11 -17.51 -6.69
C MET A 212 27.65 -18.96 -6.57
N LEU A 213 26.75 -19.43 -7.44
CA LEU A 213 26.33 -20.84 -7.44
C LEU A 213 27.46 -21.78 -7.88
N SER A 214 28.42 -21.29 -8.67
CA SER A 214 29.58 -22.08 -9.13
C SER A 214 30.63 -22.34 -8.05
N THR A 215 30.61 -21.58 -6.95
CA THR A 215 31.57 -21.71 -5.84
C THR A 215 31.03 -22.52 -4.66
N VAL A 216 29.73 -22.88 -4.71
CA VAL A 216 29.07 -23.68 -3.67
C VAL A 216 29.12 -25.16 -4.06
N PRO A 217 29.50 -26.08 -3.14
CA PRO A 217 29.49 -27.50 -3.43
C PRO A 217 28.11 -27.98 -3.93
N PRO A 218 28.04 -28.89 -4.93
CA PRO A 218 26.79 -29.27 -5.58
C PRO A 218 25.70 -29.76 -4.63
N GLU A 219 26.10 -30.51 -3.59
CA GLU A 219 25.23 -31.03 -2.53
C GLU A 219 24.49 -29.92 -1.76
N TRP A 220 25.12 -28.76 -1.57
CA TRP A 220 24.51 -27.60 -0.92
C TRP A 220 23.58 -26.84 -1.87
N ALA A 221 23.93 -26.76 -3.15
CA ALA A 221 23.09 -26.15 -4.17
C ALA A 221 21.78 -26.93 -4.38
N GLU A 222 21.86 -28.26 -4.41
CA GLU A 222 20.71 -29.17 -4.47
C GLU A 222 19.86 -29.09 -3.20
N TRP A 223 20.49 -29.07 -2.03
CA TRP A 223 19.78 -28.89 -0.77
C TRP A 223 19.05 -27.53 -0.70
N ALA A 224 19.71 -26.43 -1.05
CA ALA A 224 19.09 -25.10 -1.04
C ALA A 224 17.94 -24.99 -2.06
N SER A 225 18.01 -25.73 -3.17
CA SER A 225 16.96 -25.78 -4.19
C SER A 225 15.80 -26.69 -3.80
N SER A 226 16.07 -27.80 -3.12
CA SER A 226 15.03 -28.68 -2.56
C SER A 226 14.32 -28.03 -1.36
N ALA A 227 15.05 -27.37 -0.47
CA ALA A 227 14.49 -26.59 0.64
C ALA A 227 13.57 -25.47 0.15
N ARG A 228 13.92 -24.79 -0.95
CA ARG A 228 13.02 -23.82 -1.61
C ARG A 228 11.74 -24.46 -2.14
N ARG A 229 11.86 -25.59 -2.86
CA ARG A 229 10.68 -26.33 -3.34
C ARG A 229 9.77 -26.77 -2.19
N VAL A 230 10.35 -27.24 -1.10
CA VAL A 230 9.61 -27.64 0.10
C VAL A 230 8.95 -26.43 0.77
N ALA A 231 9.68 -25.32 0.96
CA ALA A 231 9.12 -24.07 1.50
C ALA A 231 7.96 -23.51 0.66
N CYS A 232 7.99 -23.68 -0.67
CA CYS A 232 6.87 -23.35 -1.56
C CYS A 232 5.73 -24.39 -1.51
N PHE A 233 6.01 -25.66 -1.24
CA PHE A 233 5.03 -26.75 -1.20
C PHE A 233 4.16 -26.74 0.08
N TRP A 234 4.70 -26.31 1.22
CA TRP A 234 3.92 -26.13 2.46
C TRP A 234 2.89 -24.98 2.39
N TRP A 235 2.80 -24.28 1.25
CA TRP A 235 1.91 -23.12 1.05
C TRP A 235 0.90 -23.35 -0.09
N ARG A 236 0.46 -24.58 -0.32
CA ARG A 236 -0.77 -24.84 -1.09
C ARG A 236 -1.95 -24.77 -0.10
N PRO A 237 -2.98 -23.92 -0.30
CA PRO A 237 -4.18 -24.02 0.50
C PRO A 237 -4.89 -25.32 0.08
N SER A 238 -4.65 -26.41 0.81
CA SER A 238 -5.58 -27.54 0.77
C SER A 238 -6.82 -27.11 1.53
N ALA A 239 -7.98 -27.19 0.88
CA ALA A 239 -9.28 -27.10 1.52
C ALA A 239 -9.47 -28.29 2.49
N SER A 240 -8.77 -28.27 3.63
CA SER A 240 -8.96 -29.09 4.83
C SER A 240 -7.81 -28.83 5.82
N PRO A 241 -8.08 -28.48 7.09
CA PRO A 241 -7.06 -28.26 8.10
C PRO A 241 -6.57 -29.60 8.68
N CYS A 242 -5.60 -30.23 8.01
CA CYS A 242 -4.85 -31.35 8.60
C CYS A 242 -3.65 -30.81 9.37
N TRP A 243 -3.87 -30.51 10.65
CA TRP A 243 -2.82 -30.12 11.59
C TRP A 243 -1.92 -31.31 11.93
N ILE A 244 -0.74 -31.38 11.30
CA ILE A 244 0.38 -32.16 11.83
C ILE A 244 1.49 -31.18 12.20
N ARG A 245 1.71 -31.00 13.50
CA ARG A 245 2.90 -30.33 14.05
C ARG A 245 4.15 -30.95 13.41
N PRO A 246 5.07 -30.18 12.81
CA PRO A 246 6.33 -30.75 12.34
C PRO A 246 7.17 -31.20 13.54
N HIS A 247 7.41 -32.51 13.63
CA HIS A 247 8.51 -33.05 14.43
C HIS A 247 9.83 -32.45 13.90
N ARG A 248 10.53 -31.69 14.76
CA ARG A 248 11.85 -31.11 14.50
C ARG A 248 12.83 -32.15 13.93
N PRO A 249 13.47 -31.93 12.77
CA PRO A 249 14.68 -32.63 12.38
C PRO A 249 15.92 -31.73 12.65
N LEU A 250 16.00 -31.08 13.82
CA LEU A 250 17.14 -30.21 14.15
C LEU A 250 18.42 -30.98 14.57
N ARG A 251 18.33 -32.27 14.91
CA ARG A 251 19.49 -33.02 15.43
C ARG A 251 20.49 -33.49 14.37
N ARG A 252 20.08 -33.65 13.10
CA ARG A 252 21.02 -34.02 12.01
C ARG A 252 21.85 -32.83 11.50
N ILE A 253 21.35 -31.62 11.74
CA ILE A 253 21.92 -30.36 11.24
C ILE A 253 23.11 -29.91 12.10
N GLU A 254 23.01 -30.04 13.42
CA GLU A 254 24.13 -29.72 14.33
C GLU A 254 25.33 -30.67 14.15
N ALA A 255 25.10 -31.93 13.79
CA ALA A 255 26.16 -32.92 13.59
C ALA A 255 27.03 -32.61 12.35
N SER A 256 26.40 -32.19 11.24
CA SER A 256 27.11 -31.89 9.99
C SER A 256 27.87 -30.56 10.08
N ALA A 257 27.30 -29.55 10.75
CA ALA A 257 27.98 -28.27 10.98
C ALA A 257 29.21 -28.42 11.90
N ARG A 258 29.15 -29.31 12.91
CA ARG A 258 30.29 -29.60 13.80
C ARG A 258 31.42 -30.37 13.10
N GLN A 259 31.09 -31.31 12.21
CA GLN A 259 32.12 -32.03 11.43
C GLN A 259 32.92 -31.10 10.50
N PHE A 260 32.27 -30.09 9.91
CA PHE A 260 32.95 -29.14 9.03
C PHE A 260 33.84 -28.14 9.78
N ALA A 261 33.42 -27.70 10.98
CA ALA A 261 34.24 -26.86 11.85
C ALA A 261 35.52 -27.60 12.33
N ALA A 262 35.41 -28.92 12.56
CA ALA A 262 36.56 -29.75 12.95
C ALA A 262 37.54 -29.99 11.78
N ALA A 263 37.05 -30.11 10.54
CA ALA A 263 37.90 -30.33 9.36
C ALA A 263 38.78 -29.11 8.99
N ARG A 264 38.36 -27.88 9.34
CA ARG A 264 39.17 -26.66 9.11
C ARG A 264 40.32 -26.46 10.10
N GLN A 265 40.37 -27.22 11.19
CA GLN A 265 41.39 -27.05 12.24
C GLN A 265 42.57 -28.01 12.14
N GLN A 266 42.70 -28.82 11.08
CA GLN A 266 43.87 -29.69 10.94
C GLN A 266 45.03 -28.96 10.22
N PRO A 267 46.15 -28.67 10.91
CA PRO A 267 47.34 -28.11 10.27
C PRO A 267 48.05 -29.18 9.43
N SER A 268 48.35 -28.85 8.17
CA SER A 268 49.13 -29.67 7.25
C SER A 268 50.56 -29.85 7.77
N THR A 269 50.85 -31.00 8.39
CA THR A 269 52.23 -31.40 8.70
C THR A 269 52.82 -32.16 7.51
N SER A 270 53.23 -31.41 6.49
CA SER A 270 54.16 -31.94 5.48
C SER A 270 55.58 -31.67 5.95
N LYS A 271 56.24 -32.69 6.52
CA LYS A 271 57.68 -32.65 6.81
C LYS A 271 58.44 -33.17 5.58
N SER A 272 59.18 -32.25 4.96
CA SER A 272 60.20 -32.53 3.95
C SER A 272 61.20 -33.58 4.44
N ARG A 273 61.41 -34.58 3.59
CA ARG A 273 62.47 -35.58 3.65
C ARG A 273 63.73 -34.95 3.06
N ALA A 274 64.78 -34.79 3.87
CA ALA A 274 66.10 -34.39 3.38
C ALA A 274 67.02 -35.62 3.37
N LEU A 275 67.70 -35.77 2.24
CA LEU A 275 68.73 -36.76 1.94
C LEU A 275 70.02 -36.45 2.70
N THR A 276 70.64 -37.50 3.25
CA THR A 276 72.10 -37.73 3.27
C THR A 276 72.33 -39.22 3.35
#